data_AF-A0A131YXJ5-F1
#
_entry.id   AF-A0A131YXJ5-F1
#
_cell.length_a   1.000
_cell.length_b   1.000
_cell.length_c   1.000
_cell.angle_alpha   90.00
_cell.angle_beta   90.00
_cell.angle_gamma   90.00
#
_symmetry.space_group_name_H-M   'P 1'
#
loop_
_entity.id
_entity.type
_entity.pdbx_description
1 polymer ?
#
loop_
_entity_poly.entity_id
_entity_poly.type
_entity_poly.pdbx_seq_one_letter_code
_entity_poly.pdbx_strand_id
1 'polypeptide(L)'
;MRMIRIALLLLIGVQPALCLENGLARTPPMGWLAWERFLCNIDCADDPENCVSERLFKEMGDAFVRQGYRNVGYKYVNIDDCWMANQRDASGRLQANRTRFPNGIKHLADFVSVLKKGL
;
A
#
# COMPACT_ATOMS: atom_id res chain seq x y z
N MET A 1 38.38 6.00 37.24
CA MET A 1 38.82 6.30 35.85
C MET A 1 38.31 5.30 34.80
N ARG A 2 38.34 3.98 35.05
CA ARG A 2 37.83 2.94 34.13
C ARG A 2 36.30 3.02 33.88
N MET A 3 35.51 3.27 34.93
CA MET A 3 34.05 3.42 34.86
C MET A 3 33.60 4.64 34.05
N ILE A 4 34.36 5.75 34.13
CA ILE A 4 34.09 6.99 33.37
C ILE A 4 34.32 6.76 31.87
N ARG A 5 35.38 6.02 31.50
CA ARG A 5 35.65 5.67 30.09
C ARG A 5 34.57 4.77 29.49
N ILE A 6 34.01 3.83 30.27
CA ILE A 6 32.90 2.96 29.83
C ILE A 6 31.61 3.77 29.65
N ALA A 7 31.30 4.70 30.56
CA ALA A 7 30.15 5.58 30.42
C ALA A 7 30.25 6.51 29.20
N LEU A 8 31.43 7.07 28.92
CA LEU A 8 31.68 7.87 27.71
C LEU A 8 31.56 7.04 26.42
N LEU A 9 31.99 5.78 26.41
CA LEU A 9 31.83 4.88 25.25
C LEU A 9 30.36 4.51 24.98
N LEU A 10 29.54 4.35 26.03
CA LEU A 10 28.10 4.09 25.90
C LEU A 10 27.32 5.30 25.36
N LEU A 11 27.73 6.54 25.72
CA LEU A 11 27.13 7.79 25.23
C LEU A 11 27.41 8.06 23.74
N ILE A 12 28.51 7.54 23.19
CA ILE A 12 28.87 7.69 21.77
C ILE A 12 28.17 6.63 20.90
N GLY A 13 27.73 5.50 21.48
CA GLY A 13 27.13 4.37 20.76
C GLY A 13 25.65 4.53 20.40
N VAL A 14 24.94 5.50 21.01
CA VAL A 14 23.52 5.75 20.71
C VAL A 14 23.42 6.88 19.69
N GLN A 15 23.59 6.55 18.41
CA GLN A 15 23.24 7.46 17.32
C GLN A 15 21.71 7.49 17.19
N PRO A 16 21.04 8.63 17.43
CA PRO A 16 19.62 8.73 17.12
C PRO A 16 19.43 8.53 15.62
N ALA A 17 18.50 7.66 15.24
CA ALA A 17 18.08 7.56 13.85
C ALA A 17 17.35 8.85 13.47
N LEU A 18 17.93 9.64 12.57
CA LEU A 18 17.22 10.74 11.91
C LEU A 18 16.15 10.12 11.00
N CYS A 19 14.92 10.06 11.52
CA CYS A 19 13.77 9.54 10.79
C CYS A 19 13.06 10.66 10.04
N LEU A 20 12.34 10.31 8.97
CA LEU A 20 11.50 11.26 8.24
C LEU A 20 10.28 11.63 9.10
N GLU A 21 10.31 12.83 9.67
CA GLU A 21 9.21 13.39 10.45
C GLU A 21 8.14 14.06 9.56
N ASN A 22 7.38 13.23 8.82
CA ASN A 22 6.32 13.70 7.91
C ASN A 22 4.89 13.62 8.51
N GLY A 23 4.77 13.27 9.80
CA GLY A 23 3.49 13.17 10.50
C GLY A 23 2.70 11.88 10.24
N LEU A 24 3.18 10.97 9.39
CA LEU A 24 2.54 9.68 9.11
C LEU A 24 3.10 8.57 10.01
N ALA A 25 2.44 7.40 10.00
CA ALA A 25 2.87 6.19 10.72
C ALA A 25 3.21 6.40 12.21
N ARG A 26 2.50 7.31 12.89
CA ARG A 26 2.61 7.51 14.35
C ARG A 26 2.21 6.28 15.16
N THR A 27 1.43 5.38 14.55
CA THR A 27 1.20 4.00 14.96
C THR A 27 1.53 3.09 13.77
N PRO A 28 1.79 1.78 13.99
CA PRO A 28 1.96 0.84 12.89
C PRO A 28 0.79 0.91 11.89
N PRO A 29 1.06 0.98 10.57
CA PRO A 29 0.01 1.06 9.57
C PRO A 29 -0.77 -0.26 9.50
N MET A 30 -2.10 -0.17 9.52
CA MET A 30 -2.99 -1.33 9.42
C MET A 30 -3.74 -1.28 8.09
N GLY A 31 -3.67 -2.36 7.32
CA GLY A 31 -4.29 -2.43 6.00
C GLY A 31 -4.17 -3.81 5.37
N TRP A 32 -4.44 -3.85 4.08
CA TRP A 32 -4.36 -5.02 3.23
C TRP A 32 -3.44 -4.72 2.06
N LEU A 33 -2.69 -5.73 1.62
CA LEU A 33 -1.73 -5.64 0.53
C LEU A 33 -1.88 -6.91 -0.33
N ALA A 34 -1.90 -6.75 -1.65
CA ALA A 34 -2.29 -7.83 -2.56
C ALA A 34 -1.29 -9.00 -2.63
N TRP A 35 0.00 -8.74 -2.39
CA TRP A 35 1.09 -9.64 -2.78
C TRP A 35 0.98 -11.06 -2.25
N GLU A 36 0.88 -11.26 -0.94
CA GLU A 36 1.04 -12.59 -0.35
C GLU A 36 -0.02 -13.59 -0.85
N ARG A 37 -1.26 -13.12 -1.08
CA ARG A 37 -2.37 -13.96 -1.53
C ARG A 37 -2.54 -14.00 -3.05
N PHE A 38 -2.30 -12.88 -3.74
CA PHE A 38 -2.63 -12.74 -5.18
C PHE A 38 -1.41 -12.70 -6.09
N LEU A 39 -0.22 -12.46 -5.52
CA LEU A 39 1.06 -12.44 -6.21
C LEU A 39 0.99 -11.56 -7.47
N CYS A 40 1.57 -12.05 -8.58
CA CYS A 40 1.55 -11.41 -9.89
C CYS A 40 0.54 -12.09 -10.83
N ASN A 41 -0.63 -12.51 -10.34
CA ASN A 41 -1.64 -13.08 -11.22
C ASN A 41 -2.20 -12.00 -12.17
N ILE A 42 -1.88 -12.09 -13.46
CA ILE A 42 -2.36 -11.15 -14.49
C ILE A 42 -3.35 -11.79 -15.47
N ASP A 43 -3.70 -13.06 -15.26
CA ASP A 43 -4.59 -13.81 -16.13
C ASP A 43 -6.05 -13.59 -15.76
N CYS A 44 -6.58 -12.45 -16.18
CA CYS A 44 -7.99 -12.12 -15.96
C CYS A 44 -8.96 -12.83 -16.91
N ALA A 45 -8.46 -13.56 -17.90
CA ALA A 45 -9.32 -14.31 -18.82
C ALA A 45 -9.75 -15.62 -18.14
N ASP A 46 -8.79 -16.35 -17.59
CA ASP A 46 -9.04 -17.66 -16.98
C ASP A 46 -9.27 -17.56 -15.45
N ASP A 47 -8.76 -16.51 -14.79
CA ASP A 47 -8.93 -16.28 -13.34
C ASP A 47 -9.35 -14.84 -13.01
N PRO A 48 -10.54 -14.40 -13.46
CA PRO A 48 -10.98 -13.02 -13.32
C PRO A 48 -11.08 -12.57 -11.85
N GLU A 49 -11.43 -13.47 -10.93
CA GLU A 49 -11.68 -13.21 -9.50
C GLU A 49 -10.40 -12.95 -8.71
N ASN A 50 -9.26 -13.51 -9.13
CA ASN A 50 -8.01 -13.37 -8.39
C ASN A 50 -6.93 -12.61 -9.16
N CYS A 51 -7.16 -12.24 -10.42
CA CYS A 51 -6.18 -11.43 -11.15
C CYS A 51 -6.05 -10.02 -10.57
N VAL A 52 -4.84 -9.47 -10.60
CA VAL A 52 -4.50 -8.11 -10.17
C VAL A 52 -5.21 -7.11 -11.09
N SER A 53 -6.38 -6.63 -10.68
CA SER A 53 -7.26 -5.80 -11.50
C SER A 53 -7.95 -4.72 -10.66
N GLU A 54 -8.42 -3.66 -11.31
CA GLU A 54 -9.19 -2.60 -10.64
C GLU A 54 -10.37 -3.17 -9.85
N ARG A 55 -11.02 -4.21 -10.38
CA ARG A 55 -12.15 -4.86 -9.72
C ARG A 55 -11.75 -5.47 -8.37
N LEU A 56 -10.65 -6.24 -8.34
CA LEU A 56 -10.12 -6.84 -7.10
C LEU A 56 -9.94 -5.77 -6.01
N PHE A 57 -9.31 -4.64 -6.33
CA PHE A 57 -9.07 -3.58 -5.35
C PHE A 57 -10.34 -2.85 -4.91
N LYS A 58 -11.34 -2.70 -5.80
CA LYS A 58 -12.65 -2.16 -5.41
C LYS A 58 -13.37 -3.09 -4.45
N GLU A 59 -13.37 -4.39 -4.72
CA GLU A 59 -14.01 -5.40 -3.86
C GLU A 59 -13.36 -5.49 -2.48
N MET A 60 -12.02 -5.43 -2.42
CA MET A 60 -11.29 -5.39 -1.14
C MET A 60 -11.57 -4.09 -0.38
N GLY A 61 -11.63 -2.95 -1.09
CA GLY A 61 -12.05 -1.68 -0.50
C GLY A 61 -13.45 -1.74 0.10
N ASP A 62 -14.41 -2.29 -0.63
CA ASP A 62 -15.78 -2.45 -0.15
C ASP A 62 -15.86 -3.40 1.07
N ALA A 63 -15.10 -4.50 1.04
CA ALA A 63 -15.05 -5.46 2.14
C ALA A 63 -14.58 -4.80 3.45
N PHE A 64 -13.67 -3.81 3.38
CA PHE A 64 -13.23 -3.06 4.56
C PHE A 64 -14.39 -2.39 5.30
N VAL A 65 -15.36 -1.86 4.55
CA VAL A 65 -16.55 -1.20 5.10
C VAL A 65 -17.59 -2.24 5.50
N ARG A 66 -17.98 -3.12 4.57
CA ARG A 66 -19.06 -4.09 4.79
C ARG A 66 -18.78 -5.09 5.91
N GLN A 67 -17.52 -5.49 6.08
CA GLN A 67 -17.11 -6.49 7.07
C GLN A 67 -16.47 -5.89 8.32
N GLY A 68 -16.42 -4.56 8.44
CA GLY A 68 -15.99 -3.88 9.67
C GLY A 68 -14.47 -3.81 9.90
N TYR A 69 -13.62 -4.21 8.95
CA TYR A 69 -12.16 -4.07 9.09
C TYR A 69 -11.75 -2.61 9.32
N ARG A 70 -12.44 -1.65 8.68
CA ARG A 70 -12.23 -0.22 8.92
C ARG A 70 -12.46 0.16 10.38
N ASN A 71 -13.49 -0.41 11.02
CA ASN A 71 -13.88 -0.08 12.40
C ASN A 71 -12.83 -0.54 13.41
N VAL A 72 -12.03 -1.55 13.07
CA VAL A 72 -10.93 -2.06 13.91
C VAL A 72 -9.55 -1.57 13.45
N GLY A 73 -9.50 -0.57 12.56
CA GLY A 73 -8.28 0.19 12.27
C GLY A 73 -7.62 -0.07 10.92
N TYR A 74 -8.09 -1.02 10.11
CA TYR A 74 -7.54 -1.27 8.77
C TYR A 74 -7.98 -0.18 7.78
N LYS A 75 -7.02 0.62 7.29
CA LYS A 75 -7.27 1.87 6.54
C LYS A 75 -6.51 1.98 5.22
N TYR A 76 -5.64 1.03 4.91
CA TYR A 76 -4.83 1.04 3.70
C TYR A 76 -5.21 -0.14 2.81
N VAL A 77 -5.46 0.13 1.53
CA VAL A 77 -5.60 -0.87 0.47
C VAL A 77 -4.44 -0.63 -0.47
N ASN A 78 -3.48 -1.54 -0.46
CA ASN A 78 -2.19 -1.36 -1.14
C ASN A 78 -2.13 -2.25 -2.38
N ILE A 79 -1.89 -1.60 -3.51
CA ILE A 79 -1.50 -2.26 -4.76
C ILE A 79 -0.01 -2.59 -4.64
N ASP A 80 0.35 -3.85 -4.90
CA ASP A 80 1.75 -4.29 -4.94
C ASP A 80 2.25 -4.30 -6.39
N ASP A 81 3.12 -5.24 -6.79
CA ASP A 81 3.62 -5.33 -8.15
C ASP A 81 2.54 -5.69 -9.20
N CYS A 82 2.92 -5.65 -10.48
CA CYS A 82 2.15 -6.14 -11.62
C CYS A 82 0.88 -5.35 -11.98
N TRP A 83 0.68 -4.14 -11.46
CA TRP A 83 -0.43 -3.25 -11.87
C TRP A 83 -0.14 -2.45 -13.15
N MET A 84 1.13 -2.17 -13.42
CA MET A 84 1.55 -1.27 -14.48
C MET A 84 1.47 -1.89 -15.87
N ALA A 85 1.37 -1.05 -16.89
CA ALA A 85 1.60 -1.45 -18.27
C ALA A 85 3.09 -1.75 -18.48
N ASN A 86 3.39 -2.56 -19.49
CA ASN A 86 4.78 -2.94 -19.82
C ASN A 86 5.64 -1.77 -20.32
N GLN A 87 5.01 -0.65 -20.71
CA GLN A 87 5.69 0.51 -21.25
C GLN A 87 5.20 1.80 -20.59
N ARG A 88 6.13 2.75 -20.43
CA ARG A 88 5.81 4.13 -20.03
C ARG A 88 5.15 4.88 -21.19
N ASP A 89 4.49 5.99 -20.88
CA ASP A 89 3.96 6.85 -21.93
C ASP A 89 5.09 7.64 -22.62
N ALA A 90 4.75 8.41 -23.66
CA ALA A 90 5.71 9.22 -24.41
C ALA A 90 6.44 10.27 -23.56
N SER A 91 5.92 10.60 -22.38
CA SER A 91 6.53 11.53 -21.41
C SER A 91 7.29 10.79 -20.30
N GLY A 92 7.46 9.47 -20.40
CA GLY A 92 8.16 8.65 -19.42
C GLY A 92 7.35 8.34 -18.15
N ARG A 93 6.05 8.60 -18.11
CA ARG A 93 5.21 8.32 -16.94
C ARG A 93 4.77 6.86 -16.90
N LEU A 94 4.64 6.33 -15.68
CA LEU A 94 4.03 5.01 -15.47
C LEU A 94 2.57 5.04 -15.93
N GLN A 95 2.12 3.93 -16.50
CA GLN A 95 0.74 3.73 -16.94
C GLN A 95 0.18 2.51 -16.22
N ALA A 96 -1.12 2.53 -15.90
CA ALA A 96 -1.80 1.32 -15.47
C ALA A 96 -2.02 0.40 -16.68
N ASN A 97 -2.03 -0.91 -16.46
CA ASN A 97 -2.42 -1.85 -17.52
C ASN A 97 -3.88 -1.57 -17.94
N ARG A 98 -4.10 -1.19 -19.20
CA ARG A 98 -5.41 -0.71 -19.67
C ARG A 98 -6.51 -1.78 -19.68
N THR A 99 -6.15 -3.05 -19.78
CA THR A 99 -7.13 -4.15 -19.75
C THR A 99 -7.58 -4.43 -18.31
N ARG A 100 -6.63 -4.46 -17.36
CA ARG A 100 -6.92 -4.80 -15.96
C ARG A 100 -7.33 -3.60 -15.10
N PHE A 101 -6.91 -2.40 -15.48
CA PHE A 101 -7.22 -1.13 -14.83
C PHE A 101 -7.77 -0.11 -15.86
N PRO A 102 -8.92 -0.38 -16.47
CA PRO A 102 -9.44 0.42 -17.59
C PRO A 102 -9.72 1.89 -17.23
N ASN A 103 -10.08 2.17 -15.97
CA ASN A 103 -10.32 3.55 -15.52
C ASN A 103 -9.07 4.24 -14.95
N GLY A 104 -7.93 3.52 -14.87
CA GLY A 104 -6.67 4.02 -14.34
C GLY A 104 -6.63 4.17 -12.81
N ILE A 105 -5.41 4.42 -12.28
CA ILE A 105 -5.17 4.45 -10.83
C ILE A 105 -5.84 5.64 -10.14
N LYS A 106 -5.96 6.80 -10.80
CA LYS A 106 -6.64 7.96 -10.21
C LYS A 106 -8.09 7.62 -9.86
N HIS A 107 -8.81 6.99 -10.78
CA HIS A 107 -10.19 6.58 -10.56
C HIS A 107 -10.31 5.60 -9.39
N LEU A 108 -9.43 4.60 -9.32
CA LEU A 108 -9.39 3.65 -8.20
C LEU A 108 -9.07 4.34 -6.87
N ALA A 109 -8.14 5.29 -6.86
CA ALA A 109 -7.80 6.05 -5.65
C ALA A 109 -8.97 6.92 -5.17
N ASP A 110 -9.69 7.57 -6.09
CA ASP A 110 -10.89 8.35 -5.78
C ASP A 110 -11.97 7.44 -5.17
N PHE A 111 -12.20 6.26 -5.75
CA PHE A 111 -13.14 5.26 -5.22
C PHE A 111 -12.79 4.83 -3.79
N VAL A 112 -11.55 4.41 -3.53
CA VAL A 112 -11.11 3.97 -2.19
C VAL A 112 -11.13 5.13 -1.18
N SER A 113 -10.86 6.36 -1.63
CA SER A 113 -10.90 7.56 -0.77
C SER A 113 -12.31 7.88 -0.26
N VAL A 114 -13.34 7.67 -1.09
CA VAL A 114 -14.75 7.82 -0.67
C VAL A 114 -15.09 6.82 0.43
N LEU A 115 -14.67 5.56 0.31
CA LEU A 115 -14.90 4.52 1.32
C LEU A 115 -14.23 4.85 2.68
N LYS A 116 -13.17 5.67 2.67
CA LYS A 116 -12.56 6.17 3.93
C LYS A 116 -13.40 7.23 4.61
N LYS A 117 -14.28 7.94 3.90
CA LYS A 117 -14.94 9.18 4.34
C LYS A 117 -16.39 9.00 4.83
N GLY A 118 -16.98 7.81 4.77
CA GLY A 118 -18.29 7.50 5.37
C GLY A 118 -18.28 6.11 6.03
N LEU A 119 -19.03 5.80 7.09
CA LEU A 119 -20.10 6.53 7.80
C LEU A 119 -19.59 7.49 8.87
#